data_AF-A0A2L2XW92-F1
#
_entry.id   AF-A0A2L2XW92-F1
#
_cell.length_a   1.000
_cell.length_b   1.000
_cell.length_c   1.000
_cell.angle_alpha   90.00
_cell.angle_beta   90.00
_cell.angle_gamma   90.00
#
_symmetry.space_group_name_H-M   'P 1'
#
loop_
_entity.id
_entity.type
_entity.pdbx_description
1 polymer ?
#
loop_
_entity_poly.entity_id
_entity_poly.type
_entity_poly.pdbx_seq_one_letter_code
_entity_poly.pdbx_strand_id
1 'polypeptide(L)'
;MGRILFRKGERGIATSYVSRKQALKKLGLSLKDFRRLCILKGIYPVEPPNKRKANKKSSTNKTYYFLKDIQFLSHEPLINKFRDFRVFVRRLKKAIGKQDQDTSQRLRENQPIFKLDHVVKERYPTFVDALRDLDDVISMCFLFSSFPKSHSIKVELIHLCRRLTVEFLHYIVETKALRKVFVSIKGIYYQAEIMGQTITWVVPHTFGFNRPTDVDFKIMVTFAQFYSTMLGFVNYKLYSSINLKYPPALAVSCSSEELMNGEEDSTEFIAALNLSLKSTLGNNVEEEEEIDEFPEMSNDENIQEQKAKSEEIKKFKNLFSGCKIFLNREVPKKRKAQDMNSESKKSKMKVSQGVSLKEDPAKIAQKEATEEKRLAIMAMSKKDKHLYQKNYLWSKEKK
;
A
#
# COMPACT_ATOMS: atom_id res chain seq x y z
N MET A 1 4.04 61.98 -17.61
CA MET A 1 3.89 60.52 -17.79
C MET A 1 2.95 59.97 -16.73
N GLY A 2 1.76 59.48 -17.11
CA GLY A 2 0.68 59.12 -16.19
C GLY A 2 0.97 57.84 -15.39
N ARG A 3 0.74 57.89 -14.07
CA ARG A 3 0.71 56.71 -13.21
C ARG A 3 -0.50 55.86 -13.59
N ILE A 4 -0.27 54.70 -14.21
CA ILE A 4 -1.31 53.69 -14.45
C ILE A 4 -1.79 53.20 -13.08
N LEU A 5 -2.99 53.60 -12.68
CA LEU A 5 -3.65 53.12 -11.46
C LEU A 5 -4.15 51.70 -11.71
N PHE A 6 -3.38 50.71 -11.27
CA PHE A 6 -3.78 49.30 -11.31
C PHE A 6 -5.00 49.06 -10.42
N ARG A 7 -5.97 48.24 -10.88
CA ARG A 7 -7.14 47.95 -10.03
C ARG A 7 -6.70 47.08 -8.85
N LYS A 8 -7.36 47.30 -7.71
CA LYS A 8 -7.04 46.59 -6.46
C LYS A 8 -7.20 45.08 -6.66
N GLY A 9 -6.11 44.33 -6.43
CA GLY A 9 -6.08 42.86 -6.55
C GLY A 9 -5.56 42.33 -7.88
N GLU A 10 -5.16 43.19 -8.82
CA GLU A 10 -4.53 42.79 -10.10
C GLU A 10 -3.03 42.51 -10.00
N ARG A 11 -2.38 42.86 -8.88
CA ARG A 11 -0.95 42.61 -8.65
C ARG A 11 -0.66 42.17 -7.22
N GLY A 12 0.44 41.42 -7.06
CA GLY A 12 0.97 41.00 -5.78
C GLY A 12 0.34 39.71 -5.23
N ILE A 13 0.24 39.61 -3.91
CA ILE A 13 -0.23 38.39 -3.21
C ILE A 13 -1.61 37.92 -3.72
N ALA A 14 -2.49 38.84 -4.14
CA ALA A 14 -3.81 38.47 -4.64
C ALA A 14 -3.79 37.67 -5.96
N THR A 15 -2.75 37.83 -6.79
CA THR A 15 -2.60 37.08 -8.05
C THR A 15 -1.81 35.79 -7.88
N SER A 16 -0.89 35.73 -6.93
CA SER A 16 -0.02 34.56 -6.72
C SER A 16 -0.76 33.35 -6.15
N TYR A 17 -1.86 33.56 -5.43
CA TYR A 17 -2.62 32.51 -4.77
C TYR A 17 -4.02 32.34 -5.36
N VAL A 18 -4.45 31.09 -5.44
CA VAL A 18 -5.77 30.71 -5.94
C VAL A 18 -6.48 29.88 -4.87
N SER A 19 -7.72 30.22 -4.56
CA SER A 19 -8.52 29.43 -3.61
C SER A 19 -8.90 28.08 -4.21
N ARG A 20 -9.11 27.05 -3.38
CA ARG A 20 -9.53 25.71 -3.83
C ARG A 20 -10.73 25.73 -4.78
N LYS A 21 -11.76 26.54 -4.49
CA LYS A 21 -12.95 26.67 -5.35
C LYS A 21 -12.61 27.24 -6.74
N GLN A 22 -11.71 28.23 -6.80
CA GLN A 22 -11.25 28.79 -8.06
C GLN A 22 -10.38 27.80 -8.85
N ALA A 23 -9.51 27.05 -8.16
CA ALA A 23 -8.69 26.01 -8.80
C ALA A 23 -9.56 24.92 -9.45
N LEU A 24 -10.61 24.46 -8.74
CA LEU A 24 -11.59 23.51 -9.29
C LEU A 24 -12.29 24.05 -10.54
N LYS A 25 -12.71 25.32 -10.52
CA LYS A 25 -13.37 25.97 -11.66
C LYS A 25 -12.42 26.12 -12.86
N LYS A 26 -11.14 26.44 -12.62
CA LYS A 26 -10.13 26.57 -13.68
C LYS A 26 -9.81 25.22 -14.34
N LEU A 27 -9.64 24.16 -13.55
CA LEU A 27 -9.26 22.83 -14.08
C LEU A 27 -10.47 22.04 -14.63
N GLY A 28 -11.70 22.39 -14.24
CA GLY A 28 -12.91 21.68 -14.65
C GLY A 28 -13.03 20.27 -14.04
N LEU A 29 -12.49 20.08 -12.83
CA LEU A 29 -12.42 18.78 -12.14
C LEU A 29 -13.36 18.72 -10.93
N SER A 30 -13.76 17.50 -10.57
CA SER A 30 -14.44 17.23 -9.29
C SER A 30 -13.47 17.37 -8.12
N LEU A 31 -13.98 17.63 -6.91
CA LEU A 31 -13.15 17.72 -5.71
C LEU A 31 -12.34 16.44 -5.45
N LYS A 32 -12.91 15.26 -5.72
CA LYS A 32 -12.22 13.97 -5.57
C LYS A 32 -11.04 13.83 -6.53
N ASP A 33 -11.27 14.15 -7.79
CA ASP A 33 -10.26 14.03 -8.85
C ASP A 33 -9.16 15.08 -8.68
N PHE A 34 -9.54 16.29 -8.24
CA PHE A 34 -8.59 17.34 -7.90
C PHE A 34 -7.68 16.94 -6.74
N ARG A 35 -8.22 16.39 -5.65
CA ARG A 35 -7.40 15.88 -4.52
C ARG A 35 -6.44 14.78 -4.99
N ARG A 36 -6.93 13.83 -5.78
CA ARG A 36 -6.10 12.76 -6.36
C ARG A 36 -4.97 13.34 -7.20
N LEU A 37 -5.27 14.28 -8.09
CA LEU A 37 -4.27 14.92 -8.96
C LEU A 37 -3.21 15.66 -8.14
N CYS A 38 -3.63 16.39 -7.11
CA CYS A 38 -2.71 17.10 -6.20
C CYS A 38 -1.76 16.12 -5.49
N ILE A 39 -2.26 14.97 -5.04
CA ILE A 39 -1.44 13.94 -4.38
C ILE A 39 -0.41 13.35 -5.34
N LEU A 40 -0.85 12.99 -6.55
CA LEU A 40 0.03 12.41 -7.58
C LEU A 40 1.18 13.36 -7.94
N LYS A 41 0.88 14.66 -8.11
CA LYS A 41 1.90 15.68 -8.43
C LYS A 41 2.64 16.27 -7.25
N GLY A 42 2.24 15.96 -6.01
CA GLY A 42 2.85 16.54 -4.82
C GLY A 42 2.52 18.02 -4.60
N ILE A 43 1.37 18.51 -5.07
CA ILE A 43 0.93 19.89 -4.85
C ILE A 43 0.13 19.95 -3.55
N TYR A 44 0.62 20.74 -2.61
CA TYR A 44 0.03 20.90 -1.29
C TYR A 44 -0.60 22.29 -1.11
N PRO A 45 -1.59 22.45 -0.22
CA PRO A 45 -2.13 23.76 0.10
C PRO A 45 -1.09 24.63 0.82
N VAL A 46 -1.06 25.92 0.49
CA VAL A 46 -0.08 26.87 1.04
C VAL A 46 -0.81 28.03 1.72
N GLU A 47 -0.28 28.46 2.86
CA GLU A 47 -0.80 29.64 3.55
C GLU A 47 -0.22 30.93 2.96
N PRO A 48 -1.05 31.88 2.49
CA PRO A 48 -0.55 33.16 2.04
C PRO A 48 -0.08 34.01 3.23
N PRO A 49 1.02 34.78 3.11
CA PRO A 49 1.57 35.57 4.21
C PRO A 49 0.57 36.61 4.73
N ASN A 50 -0.32 37.12 3.86
CA ASN A 50 -1.41 38.00 4.28
C ASN A 50 -2.76 37.49 3.75
N LYS A 51 -3.47 36.74 4.60
CA LYS A 51 -4.78 36.11 4.31
C LYS A 51 -5.84 37.12 3.86
N ARG A 52 -5.84 38.33 4.44
CA ARG A 52 -6.79 39.39 4.07
C ARG A 52 -6.54 39.92 2.66
N LYS A 53 -5.27 40.13 2.27
CA LYS A 53 -4.93 40.58 0.92
C LYS A 53 -5.25 39.53 -0.14
N ALA A 54 -4.98 38.24 0.15
CA ALA A 54 -5.32 37.13 -0.73
C ALA A 54 -6.84 36.95 -0.91
N ASN A 55 -7.62 37.16 0.15
CA ASN A 55 -9.07 36.95 0.13
C ASN A 55 -9.88 38.22 -0.18
N LYS A 56 -9.29 39.21 -0.87
CA LYS A 56 -9.97 40.50 -1.17
C LYS A 56 -10.65 41.13 0.07
N LYS A 57 -9.96 41.11 1.20
CA LYS A 57 -10.37 41.61 2.54
C LYS A 57 -11.41 40.77 3.31
N SER A 58 -11.82 39.61 2.82
CA SER A 58 -12.69 38.69 3.58
C SER A 58 -11.92 37.92 4.66
N SER A 59 -12.53 37.75 5.83
CA SER A 59 -11.96 37.01 6.99
C SER A 59 -12.21 35.50 6.95
N THR A 60 -12.84 34.95 5.90
CA THR A 60 -13.14 33.52 5.82
C THR A 60 -11.87 32.69 5.61
N ASN A 61 -11.67 31.67 6.45
CA ASN A 61 -10.60 30.69 6.26
C ASN A 61 -10.85 29.86 5.00
N LYS A 62 -9.92 29.94 4.05
CA LYS A 62 -9.94 29.20 2.80
C LYS A 62 -8.59 28.53 2.60
N THR A 63 -8.60 27.40 1.91
CA THR A 63 -7.40 26.73 1.44
C THR A 63 -6.94 27.36 0.13
N TYR A 64 -5.67 27.72 0.08
CA TYR A 64 -5.02 28.35 -1.08
C TYR A 64 -3.98 27.42 -1.67
N TYR A 65 -3.74 27.60 -2.96
CA TYR A 65 -2.68 26.97 -3.75
C TYR A 65 -1.97 28.06 -4.53
N PHE A 66 -0.73 27.82 -4.96
CA PHE A 66 -0.07 28.76 -5.87
C PHE A 66 -0.70 28.72 -7.26
N LEU A 67 -0.80 29.88 -7.91
CA LEU A 67 -1.32 29.98 -9.26
C LEU A 67 -0.44 29.22 -10.26
N LYS A 68 0.89 29.27 -10.06
CA LYS A 68 1.88 28.58 -10.89
C LYS A 68 1.64 27.07 -10.90
N ASP A 69 1.43 26.48 -9.73
CA ASP A 69 1.16 25.03 -9.59
C ASP A 69 -0.15 24.63 -10.25
N ILE A 70 -1.20 25.45 -10.13
CA ILE A 70 -2.48 25.18 -10.81
C ILE A 70 -2.37 25.32 -12.33
N GLN A 71 -1.54 26.25 -12.81
CA GLN A 71 -1.24 26.40 -14.24
C GLN A 71 -0.47 25.18 -14.76
N PHE A 72 0.52 24.72 -14.00
CA PHE A 72 1.26 23.50 -14.29
C PHE A 72 0.32 22.27 -14.36
N LEU A 73 -0.61 22.12 -13.41
CA LEU A 73 -1.64 21.08 -13.46
C LEU A 73 -2.51 21.15 -14.71
N SER A 74 -2.75 22.33 -15.28
CA SER A 74 -3.62 22.48 -16.45
C SER A 74 -3.07 21.78 -17.69
N HIS A 75 -1.76 21.59 -17.78
CA HIS A 75 -1.10 20.91 -18.90
C HIS A 75 -0.92 19.40 -18.67
N GLU A 76 -1.38 18.88 -17.53
CA GLU A 76 -1.15 17.49 -17.17
C GLU A 76 -2.03 16.49 -17.95
N PRO A 77 -1.45 15.48 -18.63
CA PRO A 77 -2.22 14.51 -19.42
C PRO A 77 -3.17 13.64 -18.60
N LEU A 78 -2.92 13.46 -17.29
CA LEU A 78 -3.83 12.74 -16.39
C LEU A 78 -5.24 13.34 -16.35
N ILE A 79 -5.38 14.64 -16.58
CA ILE A 79 -6.70 15.30 -16.63
C ILE A 79 -7.57 14.68 -17.72
N ASN A 80 -6.99 14.42 -18.90
CA ASN A 80 -7.71 13.80 -20.01
C ASN A 80 -8.13 12.37 -19.65
N LYS A 81 -7.25 11.60 -19.00
CA LYS A 81 -7.58 10.24 -18.52
C LYS A 81 -8.70 10.24 -17.48
N PHE A 82 -8.77 11.23 -16.60
CA PHE A 82 -9.91 11.36 -15.68
C PHE A 82 -11.21 11.70 -16.40
N ARG A 83 -11.16 12.50 -17.46
CA ARG A 83 -12.32 12.80 -18.31
C ARG A 83 -12.78 11.54 -19.06
N ASP A 84 -11.86 10.76 -19.62
CA ASP A 84 -12.15 9.48 -20.27
C ASP A 84 -12.81 8.50 -19.29
N PHE A 85 -12.29 8.40 -18.07
CA PHE A 85 -12.87 7.56 -17.03
C PHE A 85 -14.29 8.01 -16.65
N ARG A 86 -14.57 9.32 -16.61
CA ARG A 86 -15.93 9.83 -16.36
C ARG A 86 -16.88 9.50 -17.51
N VAL A 87 -16.43 9.57 -18.75
CA VAL A 87 -17.21 9.15 -19.93
C VAL A 87 -17.48 7.66 -19.88
N PHE A 88 -16.46 6.85 -19.56
CA PHE A 88 -16.57 5.42 -19.35
C PHE A 88 -17.63 5.06 -18.32
N VAL A 89 -17.57 5.66 -17.12
CA VAL A 89 -18.56 5.43 -16.05
C VAL A 89 -19.97 5.81 -16.50
N ARG A 90 -20.13 6.90 -17.27
CA ARG A 90 -21.44 7.30 -17.80
C ARG A 90 -21.98 6.29 -18.81
N ARG A 91 -21.15 5.80 -19.73
CA ARG A 91 -21.51 4.76 -20.71
C ARG A 91 -21.88 3.45 -20.01
N LEU A 92 -21.09 3.03 -19.02
CA LEU A 92 -21.35 1.83 -18.24
C LEU A 92 -22.68 1.93 -17.49
N LYS A 93 -22.96 3.07 -16.83
CA LYS A 93 -24.27 3.29 -16.18
C LYS A 93 -25.43 3.26 -17.16
N LYS A 94 -25.26 3.81 -18.37
CA LYS A 94 -26.29 3.79 -19.41
C LYS A 94 -26.57 2.36 -19.89
N ALA A 95 -25.54 1.56 -20.12
CA ALA A 95 -25.68 0.15 -20.50
C ALA A 95 -26.36 -0.67 -19.40
N ILE A 96 -25.94 -0.51 -18.14
CA ILE A 96 -26.56 -1.19 -16.99
C ILE A 96 -28.04 -0.77 -16.85
N GLY A 97 -28.35 0.51 -17.00
CA GLY A 97 -29.74 1.01 -16.93
C GLY A 97 -30.63 0.49 -18.05
N LYS A 98 -30.05 0.14 -19.21
CA LYS A 98 -30.73 -0.52 -20.33
C LYS A 98 -30.80 -2.04 -20.20
N GLN A 99 -30.13 -2.62 -19.21
CA GLN A 99 -29.95 -4.06 -19.03
C GLN A 99 -29.20 -4.78 -20.19
N ASP A 100 -28.45 -4.04 -21.00
CA ASP A 100 -27.65 -4.58 -22.10
C ASP A 100 -26.36 -5.25 -21.56
N GLN A 101 -26.43 -6.54 -21.24
CA GLN A 101 -25.32 -7.27 -20.59
C GLN A 101 -24.05 -7.31 -21.44
N ASP A 102 -24.17 -7.62 -22.74
CA ASP A 102 -23.01 -7.76 -23.65
C ASP A 102 -22.21 -6.46 -23.77
N THR A 103 -22.92 -5.33 -23.94
CA THR A 103 -22.25 -4.03 -24.02
C THR A 103 -21.60 -3.64 -22.69
N SER A 104 -22.21 -4.03 -21.57
CA SER A 104 -21.66 -3.77 -20.24
C SER A 104 -20.38 -4.57 -19.99
N GLN A 105 -20.30 -5.81 -20.45
CA GLN A 105 -19.10 -6.66 -20.35
C GLN A 105 -17.97 -6.11 -21.22
N ARG A 106 -18.25 -5.81 -22.49
CA ARG A 106 -17.28 -5.18 -23.41
C ARG A 106 -16.73 -3.86 -22.86
N LEU A 107 -17.57 -3.07 -22.20
CA LEU A 107 -17.13 -1.84 -21.54
C LEU A 107 -16.21 -2.16 -20.36
N ARG A 108 -16.56 -3.12 -19.49
CA ARG A 108 -15.71 -3.52 -18.35
C ARG A 108 -14.33 -4.00 -18.78
N GLU A 109 -14.25 -4.76 -19.87
CA GLU A 109 -12.98 -5.20 -20.46
C GLU A 109 -12.15 -4.00 -20.96
N ASN A 110 -12.81 -3.04 -21.60
CA ASN A 110 -12.18 -1.81 -22.12
C ASN A 110 -12.05 -0.70 -21.07
N GLN A 111 -11.89 -1.04 -19.79
CA GLN A 111 -11.73 -0.03 -18.75
C GLN A 111 -10.45 0.79 -18.98
N PRO A 112 -10.51 2.13 -19.01
CA PRO A 112 -9.32 2.95 -19.18
C PRO A 112 -8.44 2.87 -17.93
N ILE A 113 -7.23 2.34 -18.09
CA ILE A 113 -6.18 2.31 -17.08
C ILE A 113 -5.24 3.48 -17.36
N PHE A 114 -4.92 4.26 -16.32
CA PHE A 114 -3.89 5.31 -16.41
C PHE A 114 -2.64 4.82 -15.68
N LYS A 115 -1.48 4.98 -16.32
CA LYS A 115 -0.17 4.65 -15.76
C LYS A 115 0.38 5.86 -15.01
N LEU A 116 1.12 5.61 -13.92
CA LEU A 116 1.75 6.66 -13.11
C LEU A 116 3.24 6.84 -13.42
N ASP A 117 3.77 6.07 -14.36
CA ASP A 117 5.19 5.96 -14.68
C ASP A 117 5.83 7.32 -15.01
N HIS A 118 5.14 8.13 -15.83
CA HIS A 118 5.59 9.48 -16.19
C HIS A 118 5.62 10.42 -14.98
N VAL A 119 4.65 10.31 -14.07
CA VAL A 119 4.56 11.14 -12.87
C VAL A 119 5.72 10.84 -11.92
N VAL A 120 6.04 9.56 -11.74
CA VAL A 120 7.15 9.14 -10.87
C VAL A 120 8.48 9.67 -11.43
N LYS A 121 8.73 9.50 -12.73
CA LYS A 121 9.96 9.97 -13.40
C LYS A 121 10.13 11.49 -13.37
N GLU A 122 9.04 12.23 -13.51
CA GLU A 122 9.07 13.69 -13.44
C GLU A 122 9.30 14.20 -12.02
N ARG A 123 8.75 13.51 -11.01
CA ARG A 123 8.92 13.89 -9.60
C ARG A 123 10.28 13.51 -9.05
N TYR A 124 10.86 12.41 -9.51
CA TYR A 124 12.17 11.91 -9.11
C TYR A 124 13.07 11.77 -10.33
N PRO A 125 13.74 12.87 -10.77
CA PRO A 125 14.63 12.83 -11.93
C PRO A 125 15.85 11.94 -11.70
N THR A 126 16.34 11.90 -10.45
CA THR A 126 17.49 11.07 -10.06
C THR A 126 17.05 9.92 -9.15
N PHE A 127 17.81 8.82 -9.20
CA PHE A 127 17.57 7.67 -8.34
C PHE A 127 17.80 8.00 -6.85
N VAL A 128 18.81 8.84 -6.59
CA VAL A 128 19.17 9.35 -5.25
C VAL A 128 17.99 10.12 -4.64
N ASP A 129 17.28 10.93 -5.42
CA ASP A 129 16.09 11.64 -4.93
C ASP A 129 14.94 10.69 -4.60
N ALA A 130 14.78 9.60 -5.35
CA ALA A 130 13.78 8.57 -5.05
C ALA A 130 14.11 7.80 -3.76
N LEU A 131 15.39 7.54 -3.48
CA LEU A 131 15.82 6.87 -2.25
C LEU A 131 15.59 7.74 -0.99
N ARG A 132 15.73 9.07 -1.10
CA ARG A 132 15.51 10.00 0.04
C ARG A 132 14.06 9.99 0.55
N ASP A 133 13.11 9.81 -0.35
CA ASP A 133 11.67 9.76 -0.03
C ASP A 133 11.18 8.32 0.28
N LEU A 134 12.08 7.32 0.25
CA LEU A 134 11.69 5.91 0.33
C LEU A 134 11.16 5.50 1.72
N ASP A 135 11.56 6.19 2.78
CA ASP A 135 11.15 5.96 4.18
C ASP A 135 9.61 5.93 4.34
N ASP A 136 8.94 6.95 3.79
CA ASP A 136 7.47 7.08 3.83
C ASP A 136 6.79 6.06 2.91
N VAL A 137 7.38 5.79 1.75
CA VAL A 137 6.88 4.85 0.73
C VAL A 137 6.80 3.45 1.32
N ILE A 138 7.90 2.98 1.91
CA ILE A 138 8.02 1.65 2.50
C ILE A 138 7.08 1.51 3.70
N SER A 139 7.07 2.50 4.60
CA SER A 139 6.23 2.49 5.80
C SER A 139 4.74 2.40 5.44
N MET A 140 4.31 3.11 4.40
CA MET A 140 2.93 3.02 3.89
C MET A 140 2.65 1.68 3.23
N CYS A 141 3.57 1.12 2.45
CA CYS A 141 3.41 -0.21 1.86
C CYS A 141 3.27 -1.31 2.92
N PHE A 142 4.06 -1.26 4.01
CA PHE A 142 3.92 -2.18 5.15
C PHE A 142 2.61 -2.00 5.93
N LEU A 143 2.11 -0.77 6.03
CA LEU A 143 0.80 -0.54 6.64
C LEU A 143 -0.31 -1.18 5.80
N PHE A 144 -0.26 -1.01 4.47
CA PHE A 144 -1.25 -1.56 3.55
C PHE A 144 -1.18 -3.08 3.43
N SER A 145 0.00 -3.69 3.61
CA SER A 145 0.17 -5.15 3.59
C SER A 145 -0.50 -5.82 4.79
N SER A 146 -0.58 -5.12 5.93
CA SER A 146 -1.25 -5.57 7.15
C SER A 146 -2.78 -5.42 7.13
N PHE A 147 -3.36 -4.69 6.18
CA PHE A 147 -4.82 -4.47 6.17
C PHE A 147 -5.60 -5.72 5.77
N PRO A 148 -6.76 -5.98 6.41
CA PRO A 148 -7.69 -7.01 5.96
C PRO A 148 -8.39 -6.59 4.66
N LYS A 149 -8.90 -7.58 3.92
CA LYS A 149 -9.70 -7.35 2.71
C LYS A 149 -10.95 -6.53 3.08
N SER A 150 -11.11 -5.35 2.47
CA SER A 150 -12.21 -4.41 2.76
C SER A 150 -12.79 -3.83 1.48
N HIS A 151 -14.07 -3.48 1.47
CA HIS A 151 -14.74 -2.93 0.27
C HIS A 151 -14.16 -1.58 -0.20
N SER A 152 -13.51 -0.81 0.68
CA SER A 152 -12.91 0.49 0.32
C SER A 152 -11.55 0.37 -0.36
N ILE A 153 -10.85 -0.74 -0.17
CA ILE A 153 -9.47 -0.95 -0.62
C ILE A 153 -9.47 -2.08 -1.63
N LYS A 154 -8.85 -1.87 -2.79
CA LYS A 154 -8.77 -2.93 -3.79
C LYS A 154 -7.86 -4.05 -3.28
N VAL A 155 -8.33 -5.28 -3.39
CA VAL A 155 -7.57 -6.48 -3.00
C VAL A 155 -6.26 -6.58 -3.80
N GLU A 156 -6.30 -6.23 -5.09
CA GLU A 156 -5.12 -6.12 -5.97
C GLU A 156 -4.02 -5.23 -5.39
N LEU A 157 -4.38 -4.09 -4.80
CA LEU A 157 -3.41 -3.15 -4.23
C LEU A 157 -2.75 -3.72 -2.98
N ILE A 158 -3.50 -4.45 -2.15
CA ILE A 158 -2.97 -5.10 -0.94
C ILE A 158 -1.96 -6.18 -1.34
N HIS A 159 -2.30 -7.04 -2.30
CA HIS A 159 -1.39 -8.07 -2.81
C HIS A 159 -0.15 -7.46 -3.46
N LEU A 160 -0.30 -6.38 -4.23
CA LEU A 160 0.84 -5.67 -4.81
C LEU A 160 1.77 -5.10 -3.73
N CYS A 161 1.22 -4.43 -2.71
CA CYS A 161 2.02 -3.92 -1.59
C CYS A 161 2.74 -5.05 -0.85
N ARG A 162 2.04 -6.17 -0.56
CA ARG A 162 2.65 -7.37 0.04
C ARG A 162 3.84 -7.84 -0.78
N ARG A 163 3.64 -8.08 -2.09
CA ARG A 163 4.70 -8.54 -3.00
C ARG A 163 5.90 -7.59 -3.00
N LEU A 164 5.67 -6.30 -3.21
CA LEU A 164 6.74 -5.28 -3.25
C LEU A 164 7.51 -5.17 -1.93
N THR A 165 6.84 -5.33 -0.79
CA THR A 165 7.52 -5.36 0.52
C THR A 165 8.39 -6.60 0.70
N VAL A 166 7.98 -7.77 0.18
CA VAL A 166 8.81 -8.98 0.19
C VAL A 166 10.04 -8.76 -0.68
N GLU A 167 9.84 -8.26 -1.91
CA GLU A 167 10.91 -7.95 -2.86
C GLU A 167 11.95 -7.01 -2.23
N PHE A 168 11.49 -5.95 -1.54
CA PHE A 168 12.38 -5.00 -0.88
C PHE A 168 13.15 -5.62 0.30
N LEU A 169 12.49 -6.43 1.14
CA LEU A 169 13.15 -7.12 2.24
C LEU A 169 14.16 -8.15 1.74
N HIS A 170 13.84 -8.86 0.66
CA HIS A 170 14.76 -9.80 0.04
C HIS A 170 16.02 -9.09 -0.45
N TYR A 171 15.89 -7.92 -1.07
CA TYR A 171 17.05 -7.11 -1.45
C TYR A 171 17.95 -6.75 -0.25
N ILE A 172 17.35 -6.38 0.89
CA ILE A 172 18.10 -6.05 2.11
C ILE A 172 18.83 -7.28 2.68
N VAL A 173 18.18 -8.45 2.64
CA VAL A 173 18.77 -9.71 3.11
C VAL A 173 19.98 -10.08 2.23
N GLU A 174 19.83 -10.01 0.91
CA GLU A 174 20.90 -10.33 -0.05
C GLU A 174 22.11 -9.40 0.10
N THR A 175 21.86 -8.09 0.22
CA THR A 175 22.92 -7.08 0.37
C THR A 175 23.52 -7.02 1.77
N LYS A 176 22.86 -7.62 2.76
CA LYS A 176 23.18 -7.46 4.20
C LYS A 176 23.32 -5.97 4.58
N ALA A 177 22.36 -5.15 4.13
CA ALA A 177 22.39 -3.69 4.26
C ALA A 177 21.81 -3.15 5.58
N LEU A 178 21.26 -4.01 6.44
CA LEU A 178 20.68 -3.61 7.72
C LEU A 178 21.77 -3.07 8.67
N ARG A 179 21.47 -2.00 9.41
CA ARG A 179 22.41 -1.36 10.35
C ARG A 179 21.86 -1.32 11.76
N LYS A 180 20.67 -0.76 11.95
CA LYS A 180 20.06 -0.59 13.28
C LYS A 180 18.62 -1.09 13.28
N VAL A 181 18.21 -1.64 14.42
CA VAL A 181 16.84 -2.11 14.66
C VAL A 181 16.40 -1.60 16.02
N PHE A 182 15.19 -1.04 16.09
CA PHE A 182 14.61 -0.54 17.32
C PHE A 182 13.16 -1.01 17.45
N VAL A 183 12.84 -1.70 18.54
CA VAL A 183 11.48 -2.19 18.81
C VAL A 183 10.75 -1.17 19.68
N SER A 184 9.60 -0.71 19.21
CA SER A 184 8.74 0.24 19.91
C SER A 184 7.33 -0.33 20.09
N ILE A 185 6.48 0.40 20.83
CA ILE A 185 5.06 0.10 21.01
C ILE A 185 4.31 0.19 19.66
N LYS A 186 4.69 1.14 18.79
CA LYS A 186 4.05 1.33 17.47
C LYS A 186 4.36 0.20 16.48
N GLY A 187 5.55 -0.37 16.57
CA GLY A 187 6.10 -1.27 15.56
C GLY A 187 7.61 -1.42 15.69
N ILE A 188 8.21 -2.05 14.70
CA ILE A 188 9.64 -2.29 14.60
C ILE A 188 10.22 -1.30 13.59
N TYR A 189 11.19 -0.52 14.04
CA TYR A 189 11.95 0.42 13.22
C TYR A 189 13.18 -0.28 12.70
N TYR A 190 13.40 -0.19 11.39
CA TYR A 190 14.59 -0.70 10.72
C TYR A 190 15.32 0.46 10.07
N GLN A 191 16.65 0.42 10.14
CA GLN A 191 17.54 1.32 9.42
C GLN A 191 18.45 0.49 8.54
N ALA A 192 18.44 0.76 7.24
CA ALA A 192 19.36 0.17 6.27
C ALA A 192 20.12 1.25 5.50
N GLU A 193 21.30 0.89 5.02
CA GLU A 193 22.15 1.77 4.22
C GLU A 193 22.17 1.29 2.77
N ILE A 194 21.62 2.08 1.86
CA ILE A 194 21.50 1.76 0.44
C ILE A 194 22.17 2.87 -0.36
N MET A 195 23.21 2.54 -1.15
CA MET A 195 23.95 3.50 -1.99
C MET A 195 24.37 4.80 -1.25
N GLY A 196 24.84 4.66 0.00
CA GLY A 196 25.27 5.79 0.84
C GLY A 196 24.14 6.61 1.48
N GLN A 197 22.88 6.19 1.33
CA GLN A 197 21.74 6.78 2.03
C GLN A 197 21.24 5.87 3.13
N THR A 198 21.01 6.44 4.32
CA THR A 198 20.35 5.73 5.42
C THR A 198 18.84 5.87 5.34
N ILE A 199 18.16 4.76 5.14
CA ILE A 199 16.70 4.69 4.99
C ILE A 199 16.13 4.10 6.27
N THR A 200 15.13 4.76 6.85
CA THR A 200 14.46 4.36 8.09
C THR A 200 12.98 4.13 7.85
N TRP A 201 12.48 2.93 8.16
CA TRP A 201 11.06 2.62 7.99
C TRP A 201 10.49 1.87 9.18
N VAL A 202 9.16 1.90 9.29
CA VAL A 202 8.42 1.26 10.37
C VAL A 202 7.59 0.12 9.83
N VAL A 203 7.77 -1.06 10.40
CA VAL A 203 6.87 -2.20 10.21
C VAL A 203 5.91 -2.25 11.41
N PRO A 204 4.60 -2.08 11.20
CA PRO A 204 3.64 -2.15 12.30
C PRO A 204 3.60 -3.56 12.88
N HIS A 205 3.34 -3.67 14.17
CA HIS A 205 3.01 -4.96 14.78
C HIS A 205 1.70 -5.47 14.17
N THR A 206 1.62 -6.77 13.93
CA THR A 206 0.45 -7.43 13.37
C THR A 206 -0.66 -7.54 14.42
N PHE A 207 -1.35 -6.43 14.67
CA PHE A 207 -2.53 -6.38 15.52
C PHE A 207 -3.81 -6.47 14.71
N GLY A 208 -4.92 -6.85 15.36
CA GLY A 208 -6.25 -6.78 14.77
C GLY A 208 -6.56 -5.36 14.29
N PHE A 209 -6.93 -5.22 13.02
CA PHE A 209 -7.23 -3.92 12.45
C PHE A 209 -8.62 -3.43 12.87
N ASN A 210 -8.65 -2.43 13.74
CA ASN A 210 -9.85 -1.64 14.00
C ASN A 210 -9.89 -0.47 13.03
N ARG A 211 -10.97 -0.34 12.25
CA ARG A 211 -11.11 0.74 11.26
C ARG A 211 -11.48 2.06 11.96
N PRO A 212 -10.58 3.06 12.07
CA PRO A 212 -10.96 4.37 12.58
C PRO A 212 -11.90 5.07 11.59
N THR A 213 -12.92 5.73 12.10
CA THR A 213 -13.87 6.53 11.31
C THR A 213 -13.28 7.85 10.80
N ASP A 214 -12.25 8.36 11.48
CA ASP A 214 -11.68 9.69 11.22
C ASP A 214 -10.74 9.73 10.02
N VAL A 215 -10.30 8.57 9.52
CA VAL A 215 -9.30 8.48 8.46
C VAL A 215 -9.96 8.30 7.09
N ASP A 216 -9.64 9.20 6.16
CA ASP A 216 -10.11 9.10 4.77
C ASP A 216 -9.24 8.12 3.95
N PHE A 217 -9.67 6.86 3.92
CA PHE A 217 -9.02 5.81 3.13
C PHE A 217 -8.95 6.12 1.63
N LYS A 218 -9.80 6.97 1.07
CA LYS A 218 -9.73 7.31 -0.36
C LYS A 218 -8.44 8.07 -0.69
N ILE A 219 -8.01 8.93 0.23
CA ILE A 219 -6.74 9.66 0.12
C ILE A 219 -5.58 8.68 0.29
N MET A 220 -5.63 7.82 1.32
CA MET A 220 -4.58 6.83 1.55
C MET A 220 -4.38 5.88 0.36
N VAL A 221 -5.47 5.43 -0.27
CA VAL A 221 -5.39 4.55 -1.46
C VAL A 221 -4.70 5.26 -2.62
N THR A 222 -4.91 6.56 -2.80
CA THR A 222 -4.20 7.32 -3.86
C THR A 222 -2.70 7.46 -3.57
N PHE A 223 -2.31 7.61 -2.31
CA PHE A 223 -0.91 7.56 -1.90
C PHE A 223 -0.31 6.18 -2.11
N ALA A 224 -0.98 5.13 -1.63
CA ALA A 224 -0.52 3.75 -1.78
C ALA A 224 -0.38 3.34 -3.26
N GLN A 225 -1.26 3.83 -4.14
CA GLN A 225 -1.14 3.59 -5.58
C GLN A 225 0.10 4.27 -6.19
N PHE A 226 0.44 5.47 -5.75
CA PHE A 226 1.64 6.18 -6.21
C PHE A 226 2.92 5.53 -5.64
N TYR A 227 2.92 5.25 -4.34
CA TYR A 227 4.03 4.62 -3.63
C TYR A 227 4.31 3.20 -4.12
N SER A 228 3.30 2.39 -4.46
CA SER A 228 3.53 1.07 -5.04
C SER A 228 4.21 1.14 -6.42
N THR A 229 3.84 2.12 -7.26
CA THR A 229 4.52 2.31 -8.55
C THR A 229 5.96 2.80 -8.37
N MET A 230 6.21 3.71 -7.42
CA MET A 230 7.56 4.19 -7.10
C MET A 230 8.44 3.06 -6.55
N LEU A 231 7.94 2.28 -5.58
CA LEU A 231 8.67 1.16 -5.00
C LEU A 231 8.99 0.09 -6.05
N GLY A 232 8.10 -0.14 -7.02
CA GLY A 232 8.38 -1.03 -8.16
C GLY A 232 9.56 -0.57 -9.03
N PHE A 233 9.65 0.74 -9.33
CA PHE A 233 10.81 1.29 -10.07
C PHE A 233 12.10 1.21 -9.25
N VAL A 234 12.00 1.48 -7.96
CA VAL A 234 13.15 1.40 -7.05
C VAL A 234 13.66 -0.03 -6.96
N ASN A 235 12.78 -1.00 -6.69
CA ASN A 235 13.14 -2.41 -6.67
C ASN A 235 13.77 -2.84 -8.01
N TYR A 236 13.17 -2.49 -9.15
CA TYR A 236 13.76 -2.81 -10.46
C TYR A 236 15.21 -2.32 -10.59
N LYS A 237 15.49 -1.07 -10.21
CA LYS A 237 16.83 -0.49 -10.28
C LYS A 237 17.78 -1.13 -9.26
N LEU A 238 17.32 -1.39 -8.04
CA LEU A 238 18.07 -2.04 -6.98
C LEU A 238 18.50 -3.46 -7.38
N TYR A 239 17.57 -4.27 -7.88
CA TYR A 239 17.86 -5.62 -8.38
C TYR A 239 18.80 -5.61 -9.58
N SER A 240 18.60 -4.66 -10.51
CA SER A 240 19.51 -4.47 -11.65
C SER A 240 20.93 -4.08 -11.21
N SER A 241 21.08 -3.44 -10.05
CA SER A 241 22.41 -3.03 -9.53
C SER A 241 23.17 -4.20 -8.91
N ILE A 242 22.49 -5.29 -8.51
CA ILE A 242 23.09 -6.53 -7.99
C ILE A 242 23.00 -7.64 -9.07
N ASN A 243 22.74 -7.29 -10.32
CA ASN A 243 22.61 -8.25 -11.42
C ASN A 243 21.60 -9.38 -11.18
N LEU A 244 20.56 -9.14 -10.38
CA LEU A 244 19.48 -10.09 -10.13
C LEU A 244 18.32 -9.88 -11.10
N LYS A 245 17.65 -10.96 -11.50
CA LYS A 245 16.50 -10.87 -12.41
C LYS A 245 15.32 -10.20 -11.71
N TYR A 246 14.69 -9.22 -12.37
CA TYR A 246 13.44 -8.60 -11.91
C TYR A 246 12.30 -8.87 -12.91
N PRO A 247 11.10 -9.29 -12.47
CA PRO A 247 10.70 -9.67 -11.10
C PRO A 247 11.53 -10.84 -10.55
N PRO A 248 11.73 -10.93 -9.22
CA PRO A 248 12.57 -11.97 -8.64
C PRO A 248 12.03 -13.36 -8.99
N ALA A 249 12.88 -14.16 -9.63
CA ALA A 249 12.64 -15.57 -9.86
C ALA A 249 13.52 -16.37 -8.90
N LEU A 250 12.91 -17.27 -8.15
CA LEU A 250 13.60 -18.19 -7.27
C LEU A 250 14.47 -19.12 -8.15
N ALA A 251 15.70 -19.42 -7.71
CA ALA A 251 16.61 -20.32 -8.44
C ALA A 251 16.07 -21.77 -8.48
N VAL A 252 15.27 -22.14 -7.49
CA VAL A 252 14.57 -23.43 -7.42
C VAL A 252 13.19 -23.28 -8.07
N SER A 253 12.91 -24.07 -9.11
CA SER A 253 11.56 -24.27 -9.62
C SER A 253 10.76 -25.09 -8.61
N CYS A 254 10.28 -24.45 -7.54
CA CYS A 254 9.28 -25.07 -6.69
C CYS A 254 7.98 -25.10 -7.49
N SER A 255 7.40 -26.29 -7.66
CA SER A 255 6.11 -26.49 -8.32
C SER A 255 5.08 -25.56 -7.70
N SER A 256 4.60 -24.61 -8.49
CA SER A 256 3.64 -23.59 -8.10
C SER A 256 2.31 -24.13 -7.54
N GLU A 257 2.06 -25.45 -7.66
CA GLU A 257 0.81 -26.10 -7.28
C GLU A 257 0.78 -26.59 -5.82
N GLU A 258 1.92 -26.90 -5.20
CA GLU A 258 1.96 -27.32 -3.78
C GLU A 258 1.95 -26.13 -2.82
N LEU A 259 2.41 -24.96 -3.28
CA LEU A 259 2.42 -23.72 -2.48
C LEU A 259 1.07 -23.02 -2.45
N MET A 260 0.23 -23.17 -3.48
CA MET A 260 -1.05 -22.46 -3.61
C MET A 260 -2.23 -23.13 -2.85
N ASN A 261 -1.99 -24.30 -2.24
CA ASN A 261 -3.02 -25.09 -1.54
C ASN A 261 -3.09 -24.85 -0.03
N GLY A 262 -2.25 -23.98 0.53
CA GLY A 262 -2.33 -23.58 1.94
C GLY A 262 -3.10 -22.27 2.09
N GLU A 263 -4.09 -22.22 2.98
CA GLU A 263 -4.81 -20.98 3.36
C GLU A 263 -3.91 -19.93 4.11
N GLU A 264 -2.59 -20.04 4.00
CA GLU A 264 -1.62 -19.38 4.89
C GLU A 264 -0.56 -18.58 4.12
N ASP A 265 -0.95 -17.40 3.59
CA ASP A 265 -0.10 -16.35 2.95
C ASP A 265 1.27 -16.03 3.61
N SER A 266 1.53 -16.52 4.83
CA SER A 266 2.67 -16.16 5.68
C SER A 266 3.82 -17.15 5.69
N THR A 267 3.53 -18.43 5.49
CA THR A 267 4.57 -19.47 5.45
C THR A 267 5.36 -19.33 4.16
N GLU A 268 4.67 -18.97 3.08
CA GLU A 268 5.23 -18.58 1.78
C GLU A 268 6.24 -17.42 1.89
N PHE A 269 5.92 -16.38 2.66
CA PHE A 269 6.77 -15.20 2.83
C PHE A 269 8.14 -15.54 3.42
N ILE A 270 8.17 -16.34 4.49
CA ILE A 270 9.41 -16.74 5.15
C ILE A 270 10.16 -17.77 4.30
N ALA A 271 9.45 -18.69 3.66
CA ALA A 271 10.07 -19.67 2.76
C ALA A 271 10.74 -18.99 1.55
N ALA A 272 10.10 -17.97 0.96
CA ALA A 272 10.65 -17.21 -0.16
C ALA A 272 11.92 -16.43 0.20
N LEU A 273 12.03 -15.90 1.42
CA LEU A 273 13.22 -15.18 1.88
C LEU A 273 14.44 -16.08 2.13
N ASN A 274 14.23 -17.39 2.31
CA ASN A 274 15.32 -18.34 2.56
C ASN A 274 15.88 -19.00 1.28
N LEU A 275 15.33 -18.66 0.11
CA LEU A 275 15.71 -19.25 -1.18
C LEU A 275 16.64 -18.33 -1.95
N SER A 276 17.72 -18.89 -2.51
CA SER A 276 18.63 -18.15 -3.39
C SER A 276 17.94 -17.72 -4.68
N LEU A 277 18.22 -16.49 -5.15
CA LEU A 277 17.67 -15.93 -6.37
C LEU A 277 18.49 -16.30 -7.60
N LYS A 278 17.81 -16.31 -8.75
CA LYS A 278 18.48 -16.46 -10.03
C LYS A 278 19.21 -15.18 -10.41
N SER A 279 20.54 -15.24 -10.43
CA SER A 279 21.39 -14.20 -11.04
C SER A 279 21.16 -14.14 -12.56
N THR A 280 21.25 -12.94 -13.12
CA THR A 280 21.22 -12.72 -14.58
C THR A 280 22.55 -13.09 -15.25
N LEU A 281 23.64 -12.98 -14.49
CA LEU A 281 24.95 -13.53 -14.83
C LEU A 281 24.94 -14.99 -14.35
N GLY A 282 24.85 -15.94 -15.27
CA GLY A 282 24.89 -17.36 -14.90
C GLY A 282 26.16 -17.67 -14.12
N ASN A 283 26.01 -18.19 -12.89
CA ASN A 283 27.02 -18.76 -11.99
C ASN A 283 28.49 -18.43 -12.30
N ASN A 284 28.84 -17.16 -12.37
CA ASN A 284 30.23 -16.74 -12.46
C ASN A 284 30.47 -15.64 -11.45
N VAL A 285 31.25 -16.05 -10.45
CA VAL A 285 32.13 -15.31 -9.57
C VAL A 285 31.46 -14.45 -8.50
N GLU A 286 31.56 -14.94 -7.27
CA GLU A 286 31.97 -14.13 -6.13
C GLU A 286 33.34 -13.51 -6.46
N GLU A 287 33.38 -12.60 -7.43
CA GLU A 287 34.47 -11.65 -7.53
C GLU A 287 34.14 -10.63 -6.46
N GLU A 288 34.68 -10.85 -5.25
CA GLU A 288 34.97 -9.73 -4.38
C GLU A 288 35.70 -8.70 -5.25
N GLU A 289 35.05 -7.59 -5.59
CA GLU A 289 35.72 -6.48 -6.25
C GLU A 289 36.91 -6.09 -5.35
N GLU A 290 38.10 -6.56 -5.72
CA GLU A 290 39.35 -6.05 -5.18
C GLU A 290 39.32 -4.55 -5.42
N ILE A 291 39.23 -3.80 -4.34
CA ILE A 291 39.31 -2.35 -4.38
C ILE A 291 40.71 -2.04 -4.89
N ASP A 292 40.79 -1.48 -6.11
CA ASP A 292 42.03 -1.01 -6.72
C ASP A 292 42.75 -0.12 -5.70
N GLU A 293 43.89 -0.61 -5.19
CA GLU A 293 44.67 0.07 -4.16
C GLU A 293 45.48 1.18 -4.84
N PHE A 294 44.84 2.34 -5.02
CA PHE A 294 45.52 3.53 -5.53
C PHE A 294 46.59 3.97 -4.51
N PRO A 295 47.86 4.13 -4.92
CA PRO A 295 48.94 4.52 -4.02
C PRO A 295 48.68 5.91 -3.43
N GLU A 296 48.65 5.97 -2.10
CA GLU A 296 48.32 7.15 -1.30
C GLU A 296 49.35 8.26 -1.50
N MET A 297 48.90 9.40 -2.03
CA MET A 297 49.68 10.64 -2.06
C MET A 297 48.82 11.83 -1.66
N SER A 298 48.20 11.78 -0.47
CA SER A 298 47.79 12.95 0.32
C SER A 298 47.17 12.52 1.65
N ASN A 299 47.70 13.03 2.76
CA ASN A 299 47.15 12.85 4.11
C ASN A 299 45.77 13.50 4.21
N ASP A 300 44.71 12.70 4.22
CA ASP A 300 43.37 13.16 4.59
C ASP A 300 42.78 12.17 5.62
N GLU A 301 42.73 12.57 6.89
CA GLU A 301 42.16 11.81 8.01
C GLU A 301 40.74 11.30 7.69
N ASN A 302 39.98 12.03 6.86
CA ASN A 302 38.66 11.63 6.38
C ASN A 302 38.65 10.33 5.55
N ILE A 303 39.71 10.05 4.79
CA ILE A 303 39.81 8.83 3.96
C ILE A 303 40.10 7.63 4.85
N GLN A 304 40.96 7.79 5.86
CA GLN A 304 41.24 6.74 6.85
C GLN A 304 39.99 6.40 7.67
N GLU A 305 39.21 7.40 8.07
CA GLU A 305 37.92 7.16 8.75
C GLU A 305 36.92 6.40 7.85
N GLN A 306 36.87 6.71 6.55
CA GLN A 306 35.99 6.01 5.62
C GLN A 306 36.43 4.56 5.37
N LYS A 307 37.75 4.31 5.27
CA LYS A 307 38.32 2.96 5.20
C LYS A 307 37.98 2.16 6.45
N ALA A 308 38.20 2.71 7.65
CA ALA A 308 37.85 2.06 8.92
C ALA A 308 36.35 1.71 9.01
N LYS A 309 35.46 2.65 8.65
CA LYS A 309 34.01 2.41 8.58
C LYS A 309 33.67 1.29 7.59
N SER A 310 34.35 1.22 6.45
CA SER A 310 34.13 0.15 5.46
C SER A 310 34.55 -1.23 5.97
N GLU A 311 35.64 -1.32 6.73
CA GLU A 311 36.12 -2.56 7.34
C GLU A 311 35.19 -3.05 8.45
N GLU A 312 34.68 -2.14 9.28
CA GLU A 312 33.65 -2.45 10.27
C GLU A 312 32.39 -3.02 9.62
N ILE A 313 31.98 -2.47 8.47
CA ILE A 313 30.85 -2.97 7.69
C ILE A 313 31.15 -4.37 7.14
N LYS A 314 32.36 -4.63 6.62
CA LYS A 314 32.76 -5.97 6.14
C LYS A 314 32.71 -7.00 7.27
N LYS A 315 33.24 -6.67 8.45
CA LYS A 315 33.14 -7.52 9.65
C LYS A 315 31.68 -7.77 10.04
N PHE A 316 30.84 -6.73 10.00
CA PHE A 316 29.42 -6.85 10.33
C PHE A 316 28.65 -7.77 9.37
N LYS A 317 28.96 -7.73 8.06
CA LYS A 317 28.33 -8.62 7.05
C LYS A 317 28.64 -10.11 7.27
N ASN A 318 29.78 -10.41 7.90
CA ASN A 318 30.22 -11.77 8.17
C ASN A 318 29.97 -12.23 9.61
N LEU A 319 29.31 -11.42 10.44
CA LEU A 319 29.11 -11.70 11.87
C LEU A 319 28.43 -13.05 12.16
N PHE A 320 27.52 -13.48 11.27
CA PHE A 320 26.76 -14.73 11.43
C PHE A 320 27.14 -15.82 10.41
N SER A 321 28.26 -15.68 9.70
CA SER A 321 28.70 -16.73 8.77
C SER A 321 28.99 -18.02 9.54
N GLY A 322 28.32 -19.11 9.20
CA GLY A 322 28.48 -20.41 9.86
C GLY A 322 27.64 -20.62 11.12
N CYS A 323 26.88 -19.60 11.59
CA CYS A 323 25.97 -19.76 12.71
C CYS A 323 24.64 -20.40 12.28
N LYS A 324 24.19 -21.43 13.00
CA LYS A 324 22.84 -21.99 12.86
C LYS A 324 21.94 -21.39 13.93
N ILE A 325 20.96 -20.58 13.51
CA ILE A 325 20.00 -19.95 14.41
C ILE A 325 18.77 -20.86 14.54
N PHE A 326 18.56 -21.43 15.72
CA PHE A 326 17.36 -22.20 16.04
C PHE A 326 16.26 -21.26 16.51
N LEU A 327 15.18 -21.16 15.73
CA LEU A 327 13.99 -20.41 16.13
C LEU A 327 13.08 -21.31 16.96
N ASN A 328 12.72 -20.85 18.17
CA ASN A 328 11.85 -21.59 19.08
C ASN A 328 10.47 -21.86 18.43
N ARG A 329 9.76 -22.90 18.88
CA ARG A 329 8.40 -23.20 18.41
C ARG A 329 7.45 -22.05 18.72
N GLU A 330 7.67 -21.35 19.83
CA GLU A 330 6.96 -20.13 20.21
C GLU A 330 7.42 -18.91 19.43
N VAL A 331 8.50 -18.96 18.63
CA VAL A 331 8.76 -17.92 17.61
C VAL A 331 7.67 -18.13 16.60
N PRO A 332 6.70 -17.22 16.61
CA PRO A 332 5.49 -17.66 16.02
C PRO A 332 5.74 -17.70 14.44
N LYS A 333 5.28 -18.73 13.72
CA LYS A 333 5.49 -18.93 12.25
C LYS A 333 4.64 -18.04 11.33
N LYS A 334 3.69 -17.29 11.88
CA LYS A 334 3.18 -16.03 11.31
C LYS A 334 3.82 -14.80 11.92
N ARG A 335 3.82 -14.56 13.22
CA ARG A 335 3.65 -15.30 14.46
C ARG A 335 2.47 -16.40 14.60
N LYS A 336 2.79 -17.73 14.76
CA LYS A 336 2.00 -19.00 14.99
C LYS A 336 0.76 -18.79 15.86
N ALA A 337 -0.35 -19.35 15.38
CA ALA A 337 -1.60 -19.48 16.11
C ALA A 337 -1.46 -20.45 17.29
N GLN A 338 -1.92 -19.99 18.46
CA GLN A 338 -2.47 -20.77 19.59
C GLN A 338 -4.01 -20.68 19.44
N ASP A 339 -4.87 -21.64 19.76
CA ASP A 339 -4.72 -23.02 20.19
C ASP A 339 -6.13 -23.68 20.19
N MET A 340 -6.15 -25.01 20.06
CA MET A 340 -7.22 -25.97 20.47
C MET A 340 -8.54 -26.05 19.68
N ASN A 341 -8.72 -27.11 18.88
CA ASN A 341 -9.31 -28.39 19.32
C ASN A 341 -9.67 -29.31 18.14
N SER A 342 -8.98 -30.43 17.99
CA SER A 342 -9.54 -31.77 18.24
C SER A 342 -8.57 -32.85 17.74
N GLU A 343 -8.52 -33.93 18.50
CA GLU A 343 -7.60 -35.06 18.40
C GLU A 343 -7.52 -35.66 16.98
N SER A 344 -6.37 -35.55 16.32
CA SER A 344 -6.08 -36.42 15.18
C SER A 344 -5.44 -37.72 15.68
N LYS A 345 -6.27 -38.66 16.14
CA LYS A 345 -5.96 -40.08 16.00
C LYS A 345 -5.73 -40.34 14.51
N LYS A 346 -4.53 -40.79 14.14
CA LYS A 346 -4.27 -41.33 12.80
C LYS A 346 -5.25 -42.48 12.54
N SER A 347 -6.09 -42.37 11.53
CA SER A 347 -6.74 -43.54 10.93
C SER A 347 -6.42 -43.60 9.44
N LYS A 348 -5.93 -44.77 9.03
CA LYS A 348 -5.67 -45.14 7.65
C LYS A 348 -7.00 -45.16 6.90
N MET A 349 -7.04 -44.57 5.69
CA MET A 349 -8.19 -44.61 4.81
C MET A 349 -8.68 -46.05 4.60
N LYS A 350 -9.92 -46.32 5.02
CA LYS A 350 -10.76 -47.41 4.51
C LYS A 350 -12.05 -46.77 4.03
N VAL A 351 -12.39 -47.00 2.77
CA VAL A 351 -13.65 -46.54 2.17
C VAL A 351 -14.76 -47.48 2.64
N SER A 352 -15.78 -46.93 3.29
CA SER A 352 -17.03 -47.63 3.62
C SER A 352 -18.22 -46.87 3.04
N GLN A 353 -19.19 -47.59 2.48
CA GLN A 353 -20.42 -47.02 1.91
C GLN A 353 -21.22 -46.27 3.00
N GLY A 354 -21.67 -45.06 2.67
CA GLY A 354 -22.33 -44.16 3.62
C GLY A 354 -23.71 -44.65 4.04
N VAL A 355 -23.96 -44.65 5.35
CA VAL A 355 -25.29 -44.81 5.94
C VAL A 355 -25.98 -43.45 5.95
N SER A 356 -27.20 -43.38 5.42
CA SER A 356 -28.02 -42.16 5.46
C SER A 356 -28.42 -41.81 6.89
N LEU A 357 -27.93 -40.68 7.39
CA LEU A 357 -28.37 -40.09 8.66
C LEU A 357 -29.80 -39.56 8.47
N LYS A 358 -30.79 -40.22 9.07
CA LYS A 358 -32.12 -39.64 9.28
C LYS A 358 -32.01 -38.64 10.43
N GLU A 359 -32.10 -37.35 10.11
CA GLU A 359 -32.25 -36.31 11.13
C GLU A 359 -33.65 -36.39 11.76
N ASP A 360 -33.73 -36.19 13.08
CA ASP A 360 -34.99 -36.23 13.83
C ASP A 360 -35.98 -35.19 13.27
N PRO A 361 -37.20 -35.56 12.85
CA PRO A 361 -38.16 -34.64 12.23
C PRO A 361 -38.55 -33.49 13.17
N ALA A 362 -38.48 -33.70 14.49
CA ALA A 362 -38.73 -32.67 15.49
C ALA A 362 -37.68 -31.54 15.47
N LYS A 363 -36.41 -31.84 15.15
CA LYS A 363 -35.35 -30.82 15.05
C LYS A 363 -35.46 -30.03 13.75
N ILE A 364 -35.89 -30.67 12.67
CA ILE A 364 -36.16 -30.00 11.39
C ILE A 364 -37.32 -29.00 11.57
N ALA A 365 -38.43 -29.44 12.16
CA ALA A 365 -39.57 -28.56 12.44
C ALA A 365 -39.21 -27.39 13.37
N GLN A 366 -38.32 -27.59 14.34
CA GLN A 366 -37.82 -26.49 15.19
C GLN A 366 -36.92 -25.50 14.43
N LYS A 367 -36.08 -25.98 13.51
CA LYS A 367 -35.27 -25.12 12.64
C LYS A 367 -36.15 -24.33 11.67
N GLU A 368 -37.14 -24.97 11.06
CA GLU A 368 -38.10 -24.31 10.16
C GLU A 368 -38.91 -23.24 10.92
N ALA A 369 -39.46 -23.58 12.09
CA ALA A 369 -40.22 -22.62 12.90
C ALA A 369 -39.37 -21.45 13.43
N THR A 370 -38.06 -21.62 13.59
CA THR A 370 -37.15 -20.53 13.98
C THR A 370 -36.75 -19.66 12.79
N GLU A 371 -36.58 -20.24 11.60
CA GLU A 371 -36.35 -19.51 10.36
C GLU A 371 -37.57 -18.70 9.91
N GLU A 372 -38.77 -19.27 10.01
CA GLU A 372 -40.03 -18.57 9.71
C GLU A 372 -40.22 -17.35 10.62
N LYS A 373 -39.97 -17.49 11.92
CA LYS A 373 -39.99 -16.36 12.86
C LYS A 373 -38.96 -15.29 12.49
N ARG A 374 -37.77 -15.69 12.05
CA ARG A 374 -36.71 -14.77 11.64
C ARG A 374 -37.08 -14.00 10.36
N LEU A 375 -37.69 -14.68 9.39
CA LEU A 375 -38.17 -14.08 8.14
C LEU A 375 -39.34 -13.13 8.38
N ALA A 376 -40.30 -13.51 9.23
CA ALA A 376 -41.41 -12.65 9.63
C ALA A 376 -40.90 -11.37 10.31
N ILE A 377 -39.90 -11.48 11.19
CA ILE A 377 -39.26 -10.33 11.81
C ILE A 377 -38.55 -9.46 10.76
N MET A 378 -37.88 -10.05 9.77
CA MET A 378 -37.22 -9.29 8.70
C MET A 378 -38.21 -8.58 7.76
N ALA A 379 -39.40 -9.13 7.53
CA ALA A 379 -40.43 -8.55 6.67
C ALA A 379 -41.18 -7.36 7.29
N MET A 380 -41.13 -7.18 8.61
CA MET A 380 -41.81 -6.07 9.29
C MET A 380 -41.22 -4.69 8.92
N SER A 381 -42.09 -3.68 8.92
CA SER A 381 -41.67 -2.28 8.77
C SER A 381 -40.77 -1.85 9.95
N LYS A 382 -39.92 -0.83 9.76
CA LYS A 382 -39.00 -0.36 10.82
C LYS A 382 -39.72 0.09 12.10
N LYS A 383 -40.93 0.64 11.98
CA LYS A 383 -41.74 1.06 13.14
C LYS A 383 -42.26 -0.16 13.91
N ASP A 384 -42.72 -1.19 13.21
CA ASP A 384 -43.31 -2.39 13.82
C ASP A 384 -42.24 -3.29 14.45
N LYS A 385 -41.05 -3.35 13.84
CA LYS A 385 -39.86 -4.01 14.44
C LYS A 385 -39.51 -3.43 15.81
N HIS A 386 -39.54 -2.11 15.95
CA HIS A 386 -39.23 -1.43 17.22
C HIS A 386 -40.30 -1.72 18.28
N LEU A 387 -41.58 -1.75 17.89
CA LEU A 387 -42.67 -2.09 18.82
C LEU A 387 -42.62 -3.56 19.25
N TYR A 388 -42.36 -4.47 18.31
CA TYR A 388 -42.16 -5.90 18.58
C TYR A 388 -41.02 -6.13 19.56
N GLN A 389 -39.87 -5.48 19.35
CA GLN A 389 -38.70 -5.63 20.20
C GLN A 389 -38.94 -5.06 21.61
N LYS A 390 -39.65 -3.92 21.72
CA LYS A 390 -40.07 -3.34 23.00
C LYS A 390 -41.02 -4.27 23.77
N ASN A 391 -42.04 -4.82 23.12
CA ASN A 391 -43.01 -5.72 23.74
C ASN A 391 -42.40 -7.09 24.09
N TYR A 392 -41.53 -7.62 23.25
CA TYR A 392 -40.84 -8.89 23.47
C TYR A 392 -39.89 -8.81 24.67
N LEU A 393 -39.09 -7.73 24.78
CA LEU A 393 -38.22 -7.49 25.93
C LEU A 393 -39.04 -7.33 27.22
N TRP A 394 -40.13 -6.56 27.16
CA TRP A 394 -41.01 -6.34 28.32
C TRP A 394 -41.73 -7.62 28.78
N SER A 395 -42.07 -8.52 27.87
CA SER A 395 -42.64 -9.83 28.20
C SER A 395 -41.63 -10.78 28.84
N LYS A 396 -40.33 -10.60 28.60
CA LYS A 396 -39.26 -11.44 29.14
C LYS A 396 -38.82 -11.01 30.54
N GLU A 397 -39.07 -9.76 30.91
CA GLU A 397 -38.86 -9.22 32.26
C GLU A 397 -40.00 -9.57 33.24
N LYS A 398 -41.16 -10.01 32.74
CA LYS A 398 -42.33 -10.41 33.55
C LYS A 398 -42.46 -11.92 33.79
N LYS A 399 -41.62 -12.74 33.17
CA LYS A 399 -41.49 -14.18 33.45
C LYS A 399 -40.19 -14.41 34.19
#